data_AF-A0A0F9TM64-F1
#
_entry.id   AF-A0A0F9TM64-F1
#
_cell.length_a   1.000
_cell.length_b   1.000
_cell.length_c   1.000
_cell.angle_alpha   90.00
_cell.angle_beta   90.00
_cell.angle_gamma   90.00
#
_symmetry.space_group_name_H-M   'P 1'
#
loop_
_entity.id
_entity.type
_entity.pdbx_description
1 polymer ?
#
loop_
_entity_poly.entity_id
_entity_poly.type
_entity_poly.pdbx_seq_one_letter_code
_entity_poly.pdbx_strand_id
1 'polypeptide(L)'
;MGSLENVESTVLGLVKEYLTKKSFFSINDIIEYVNNRVKLNPNINRNKIELVIKNLIKKRIIIPGTKLMKNNIIEHPKRNEIYNFIKKYPSNINEIMRTLNTGSNQALWHLSCLEKFQFVRSKKIGNRKIFFKFDSNPKNDEFYYYLKLKIVQKIITLMRKAKSPIRITTIATTLKKNHNTIKKYLDILENLKLLKTEKENKRVFYKLDKDFYSKIKKSIPGIL
;
A
#
# COMPACT_ATOMS: atom_id res chain seq x y z
N MET A 1 -15.05 8.15 -32.28
CA MET A 1 -14.75 7.46 -31.01
C MET A 1 -15.09 5.96 -31.05
N GLY A 2 -16.21 5.52 -31.66
CA GLY A 2 -16.65 4.11 -31.63
C GLY A 2 -15.78 3.06 -32.35
N SER A 3 -14.92 3.42 -33.31
CA SER A 3 -14.08 2.44 -34.02
C SER A 3 -12.87 1.97 -33.21
N LEU A 4 -12.26 2.85 -32.40
CA LEU A 4 -11.06 2.54 -31.61
C LEU A 4 -11.38 1.71 -30.37
N GLU A 5 -12.51 2.03 -29.69
CA GLU A 5 -13.01 1.25 -28.55
C GLU A 5 -13.38 -0.19 -28.95
N ASN A 6 -13.91 -0.36 -30.17
CA ASN A 6 -14.23 -1.68 -30.71
C ASN A 6 -12.96 -2.52 -30.97
N VAL A 7 -11.89 -1.89 -31.47
CA VAL A 7 -10.57 -2.55 -31.62
C VAL A 7 -9.98 -2.95 -30.27
N GLU A 8 -9.99 -2.05 -29.28
CA GLU A 8 -9.47 -2.37 -27.93
C GLU A 8 -10.24 -3.54 -27.29
N SER A 9 -11.57 -3.55 -27.38
CA SER A 9 -12.41 -4.62 -26.85
C SER A 9 -12.12 -5.97 -27.53
N THR A 10 -12.02 -5.97 -28.87
CA THR A 10 -11.73 -7.18 -29.66
C THR A 10 -10.37 -7.77 -29.29
N VAL A 11 -9.33 -6.92 -29.25
CA VAL A 11 -7.97 -7.35 -28.87
C VAL A 11 -7.96 -7.85 -27.43
N LEU A 12 -8.62 -7.16 -26.49
CA LEU A 12 -8.70 -7.58 -25.10
C LEU A 12 -9.41 -8.94 -24.94
N GLY A 13 -10.48 -9.18 -25.72
CA GLY A 13 -11.18 -10.47 -25.75
C GLY A 13 -10.27 -11.62 -26.18
N LEU A 14 -9.51 -11.41 -27.26
CA LEU A 14 -8.55 -12.40 -27.74
C LEU A 14 -7.38 -12.62 -26.77
N VAL A 15 -6.89 -11.56 -26.12
CA VAL A 15 -5.88 -11.67 -25.06
C VAL A 15 -6.41 -12.50 -23.89
N LYS A 16 -7.66 -12.26 -23.44
CA LYS A 16 -8.29 -13.08 -22.40
C LYS A 16 -8.31 -14.55 -22.79
N GLU A 17 -8.76 -14.87 -24.01
CA GLU A 17 -8.78 -16.23 -24.51
C GLU A 17 -7.38 -16.88 -24.59
N TYR A 18 -6.37 -16.11 -25.00
CA TYR A 18 -5.00 -16.59 -25.03
C TYR A 18 -4.51 -17.00 -23.64
N LEU A 19 -4.77 -16.16 -22.63
CA LEU A 19 -4.31 -16.35 -21.26
C LEU A 19 -5.05 -17.46 -20.49
N THR A 20 -6.23 -17.90 -20.95
CA THR A 20 -6.86 -19.11 -20.39
C THR A 20 -6.14 -20.38 -20.82
N LYS A 21 -5.49 -20.37 -22.00
CA LYS A 21 -4.83 -21.54 -22.60
C LYS A 21 -3.34 -21.65 -22.25
N LYS A 22 -2.68 -20.54 -21.92
CA LYS A 22 -1.23 -20.48 -21.67
C LYS A 22 -0.91 -19.91 -20.28
N SER A 23 -0.03 -20.58 -19.55
CA SER A 23 0.39 -20.17 -18.20
C SER A 23 1.40 -19.02 -18.19
N PHE A 24 2.17 -18.89 -19.27
CA PHE A 24 3.23 -17.90 -19.49
C PHE A 24 3.14 -17.39 -20.93
N PHE A 25 3.53 -16.13 -21.17
CA PHE A 25 3.50 -15.53 -22.50
C PHE A 25 4.58 -14.48 -22.71
N SER A 26 5.06 -14.40 -23.96
CA SER A 26 5.83 -13.26 -24.47
C SER A 26 4.90 -12.26 -25.18
N ILE A 27 5.29 -10.99 -25.22
CA ILE A 27 4.53 -9.95 -25.93
C ILE A 27 4.34 -10.32 -27.41
N ASN A 28 5.38 -10.88 -28.03
CA ASN A 28 5.36 -11.28 -29.44
C ASN A 28 4.35 -12.41 -29.68
N ASP A 29 4.28 -13.40 -28.79
CA ASP A 29 3.36 -14.54 -28.92
C ASP A 29 1.90 -14.07 -28.91
N ILE A 30 1.58 -13.10 -28.05
CA ILE A 30 0.23 -12.52 -28.01
C ILE A 30 -0.05 -11.72 -29.28
N ILE A 31 0.89 -10.89 -29.73
CA ILE A 31 0.72 -10.11 -30.96
C ILE A 31 0.44 -11.05 -32.13
N GLU A 32 1.23 -12.11 -32.28
CA GLU A 32 1.08 -13.09 -33.35
C GLU A 32 -0.25 -13.83 -33.27
N TYR A 33 -0.63 -14.29 -32.07
CA TYR A 33 -1.91 -14.94 -31.83
C TYR A 33 -3.10 -14.05 -32.21
N VAL A 34 -3.10 -12.80 -31.76
CA VAL A 34 -4.17 -11.83 -32.06
C VAL A 34 -4.19 -11.53 -33.56
N ASN A 35 -3.03 -11.29 -34.17
CA ASN A 35 -2.90 -10.97 -35.59
C ASN A 35 -3.44 -12.10 -36.48
N ASN A 36 -3.16 -13.35 -36.13
CA ASN A 36 -3.68 -14.51 -36.86
C ASN A 36 -5.20 -14.63 -36.77
N ARG A 37 -5.81 -14.24 -35.64
CA ARG A 37 -7.26 -14.29 -35.40
C ARG A 37 -8.03 -13.17 -36.10
N VAL A 38 -7.41 -12.04 -36.35
CA VAL A 38 -8.05 -10.86 -36.96
C VAL A 38 -7.57 -10.59 -38.38
N LYS A 39 -6.88 -11.55 -39.01
CA LYS A 39 -6.26 -11.39 -40.34
C LYS A 39 -7.21 -10.88 -41.43
N LEU A 40 -8.49 -11.25 -41.36
CA LEU A 40 -9.52 -10.84 -42.31
C LEU A 40 -10.19 -9.50 -41.95
N ASN A 41 -9.84 -8.90 -40.80
CA ASN A 41 -10.42 -7.64 -40.35
C ASN A 41 -9.57 -6.46 -40.85
N PRO A 42 -10.01 -5.70 -41.87
CA PRO A 42 -9.21 -4.61 -42.45
C PRO A 42 -8.97 -3.46 -41.45
N ASN A 43 -9.77 -3.37 -40.39
CA ASN A 43 -9.65 -2.31 -39.40
C ASN A 43 -8.57 -2.58 -38.34
N ILE A 44 -8.09 -3.83 -38.23
CA ILE A 44 -7.11 -4.25 -37.22
C ILE A 44 -5.85 -4.74 -37.93
N ASN A 45 -4.78 -3.95 -37.86
CA ASN A 45 -3.46 -4.34 -38.35
C ASN A 45 -2.50 -4.58 -37.17
N ARG A 46 -1.34 -5.18 -37.47
CA ARG A 46 -0.32 -5.50 -36.47
C ARG A 46 0.10 -4.29 -35.62
N ASN A 47 0.32 -3.13 -36.23
CA ASN A 47 0.73 -1.92 -35.50
C ASN A 47 -0.33 -1.46 -34.49
N LYS A 48 -1.62 -1.54 -34.85
CA LYS A 48 -2.73 -1.25 -33.92
C LYS A 48 -2.76 -2.26 -32.77
N ILE A 49 -2.59 -3.56 -33.06
CA ILE A 49 -2.52 -4.61 -32.03
C ILE A 49 -1.39 -4.33 -31.05
N GLU A 50 -0.19 -4.01 -31.56
CA GLU A 50 0.97 -3.67 -30.75
C GLU A 50 0.72 -2.46 -29.85
N LEU A 51 0.09 -1.41 -30.38
CA LEU A 51 -0.27 -0.22 -29.61
C LEU A 51 -1.26 -0.56 -28.48
N VAL A 52 -2.29 -1.34 -28.78
CA VAL A 52 -3.27 -1.78 -27.77
C VAL A 52 -2.58 -2.63 -26.69
N ILE A 53 -1.75 -3.60 -27.05
CA ILE A 53 -1.03 -4.43 -26.08
C ILE A 53 -0.10 -3.58 -25.21
N LYS A 54 0.65 -2.64 -25.80
CA LYS A 54 1.47 -1.67 -25.05
C LYS A 54 0.63 -0.87 -24.05
N ASN A 55 -0.55 -0.41 -24.47
CA ASN A 55 -1.49 0.30 -23.60
C ASN A 55 -2.02 -0.58 -22.46
N LEU A 56 -2.37 -1.85 -22.72
CA LEU A 56 -2.83 -2.80 -21.70
C LEU A 56 -1.73 -3.06 -20.65
N ILE A 57 -0.47 -3.20 -21.09
CA ILE A 57 0.69 -3.38 -20.20
C ILE A 57 0.93 -2.11 -19.38
N LYS A 58 0.89 -0.93 -20.02
CA LYS A 58 1.05 0.37 -19.35
C LYS A 58 0.00 0.58 -18.25
N LYS A 59 -1.25 0.21 -18.52
CA LYS A 59 -2.37 0.24 -17.55
C LYS A 59 -2.31 -0.90 -16.51
N ARG A 60 -1.31 -1.78 -16.58
CA ARG A 60 -1.17 -3.01 -15.78
C ARG A 60 -2.42 -3.90 -15.86
N ILE A 61 -3.13 -3.90 -16.98
CA ILE A 61 -4.27 -4.80 -17.22
C ILE A 61 -3.76 -6.23 -17.43
N ILE A 62 -2.67 -6.36 -18.19
CA ILE A 62 -1.90 -7.58 -18.38
C ILE A 62 -0.44 -7.32 -18.00
N ILE A 63 0.29 -8.38 -17.66
CA ILE A 63 1.72 -8.29 -17.35
C ILE A 63 2.43 -9.46 -18.02
N PRO A 64 3.47 -9.21 -18.84
CA PRO A 64 4.23 -10.28 -19.48
C PRO A 64 4.76 -11.31 -18.48
N GLY A 65 4.80 -12.57 -18.91
CA GLY A 65 5.25 -13.69 -18.09
C GLY A 65 4.29 -14.15 -17.00
N THR A 66 3.02 -13.74 -17.02
CA THR A 66 1.99 -14.29 -16.15
C THR A 66 0.63 -14.37 -16.83
N LYS A 67 -0.13 -15.44 -16.58
CA LYS A 67 -1.53 -15.53 -17.02
C LYS A 67 -2.50 -14.60 -16.30
N LEU A 68 -2.05 -13.88 -15.27
CA LEU A 68 -2.92 -13.03 -14.45
C LEU A 68 -3.31 -11.76 -15.20
N MET A 69 -4.57 -11.36 -15.02
CA MET A 69 -5.13 -10.09 -15.48
C MET A 69 -5.65 -9.29 -14.29
N LYS A 70 -5.69 -7.96 -14.43
CA LYS A 70 -6.05 -7.04 -13.34
C LYS A 70 -7.41 -7.33 -12.71
N ASN A 71 -8.42 -7.64 -13.51
CA ASN A 71 -9.76 -8.02 -13.02
C ASN A 71 -9.70 -9.32 -12.19
N ASN A 72 -8.98 -10.33 -12.67
CA ASN A 72 -8.83 -11.62 -11.99
C ASN A 72 -8.04 -11.53 -10.68
N ILE A 73 -7.30 -10.42 -10.44
CA ILE A 73 -6.58 -10.24 -9.17
C ILE A 73 -7.54 -10.12 -8.01
N ILE A 74 -8.54 -9.25 -8.11
CA ILE A 74 -9.45 -8.98 -6.98
C ILE A 74 -10.63 -9.95 -6.93
N GLU A 75 -10.96 -10.63 -8.03
CA GLU A 75 -11.97 -11.70 -8.05
C GLU A 75 -11.57 -12.91 -7.17
N HIS A 76 -10.27 -13.09 -6.90
CA HIS A 76 -9.81 -14.19 -6.07
C HIS A 76 -10.10 -13.93 -4.57
N PRO A 77 -10.84 -14.82 -3.89
CA PRO A 77 -11.34 -14.58 -2.53
C PRO A 77 -10.26 -14.13 -1.54
N LYS A 78 -9.13 -14.85 -1.48
CA LYS A 78 -8.03 -14.49 -0.56
C LYS A 78 -7.31 -13.20 -0.90
N ARG A 79 -7.17 -12.84 -2.19
CA ARG A 79 -6.56 -11.56 -2.57
C ARG A 79 -7.50 -10.40 -2.26
N ASN A 80 -8.80 -10.60 -2.47
CA ASN A 80 -9.83 -9.63 -2.08
C ASN A 80 -9.82 -9.39 -0.57
N GLU A 81 -9.75 -10.46 0.23
CA GLU A 81 -9.69 -10.39 1.68
C GLU A 81 -8.44 -9.61 2.16
N ILE A 82 -7.26 -9.94 1.62
CA ILE A 82 -6.01 -9.23 1.90
C ILE A 82 -6.10 -7.75 1.50
N TYR A 83 -6.61 -7.46 0.31
CA TYR A 83 -6.76 -6.09 -0.18
C TYR A 83 -7.71 -5.27 0.69
N ASN A 84 -8.88 -5.81 1.04
CA ASN A 84 -9.86 -5.13 1.88
C ASN A 84 -9.32 -4.90 3.30
N PHE A 85 -8.57 -5.86 3.84
CA PHE A 85 -7.88 -5.68 5.10
C PHE A 85 -6.86 -4.55 5.04
N ILE A 86 -5.97 -4.51 4.03
CA ILE A 86 -4.96 -3.45 3.87
C ILE A 86 -5.59 -2.08 3.64
N LYS A 87 -6.67 -2.03 2.86
CA LYS A 87 -7.44 -0.81 2.59
C LYS A 87 -7.94 -0.15 3.88
N LYS A 88 -8.36 -0.96 4.86
CA LYS A 88 -8.86 -0.49 6.15
C LYS A 88 -7.73 -0.31 7.19
N TYR A 89 -6.75 -1.20 7.15
CA TYR A 89 -5.67 -1.29 8.13
C TYR A 89 -4.34 -1.54 7.42
N PRO A 90 -3.57 -0.48 7.11
CA PRO A 90 -2.20 -0.65 6.66
C PRO A 90 -1.41 -1.50 7.66
N SER A 91 -0.73 -2.53 7.14
CA SER A 91 -0.20 -3.61 7.96
C SER A 91 1.02 -4.25 7.33
N ASN A 92 1.85 -4.86 8.18
CA ASN A 92 2.94 -5.73 7.73
C ASN A 92 2.42 -7.16 7.46
N ILE A 93 3.28 -7.97 6.85
CA ILE A 93 2.93 -9.36 6.51
C ILE A 93 2.51 -10.20 7.72
N ASN A 94 3.18 -10.07 8.87
CA ASN A 94 2.86 -10.86 10.06
C ASN A 94 1.47 -10.53 10.61
N GLU A 95 1.08 -9.25 10.57
CA GLU A 95 -0.27 -8.82 10.93
C GLU A 95 -1.32 -9.40 9.98
N ILE A 96 -1.05 -9.36 8.68
CA ILE A 96 -1.95 -9.91 7.64
C ILE A 96 -2.11 -11.42 7.83
N MET A 97 -1.00 -12.16 7.98
CA MET A 97 -1.02 -13.61 8.18
C MET A 97 -1.81 -14.01 9.42
N ARG A 98 -1.58 -13.31 10.55
CA ARG A 98 -2.26 -13.59 11.81
C ARG A 98 -3.75 -13.29 11.74
N THR A 99 -4.14 -12.17 11.12
CA THR A 99 -5.55 -11.77 11.07
C THR A 99 -6.34 -12.60 10.06
N LEU A 100 -5.74 -12.98 8.93
CA LEU A 100 -6.43 -13.70 7.85
C LEU A 100 -6.14 -15.21 7.83
N ASN A 101 -5.49 -15.72 8.88
CA ASN A 101 -5.08 -17.11 9.04
C ASN A 101 -4.46 -17.70 7.76
N THR A 102 -3.43 -17.02 7.22
CA THR A 102 -2.81 -17.37 5.93
C THR A 102 -1.34 -17.71 6.11
N GLY A 103 -0.87 -18.78 5.46
CA GLY A 103 0.54 -19.18 5.47
C GLY A 103 1.47 -18.16 4.80
N SER A 104 2.74 -18.13 5.21
CA SER A 104 3.72 -17.12 4.78
C SER A 104 3.88 -17.02 3.26
N ASN A 105 4.13 -18.17 2.60
CA ASN A 105 4.34 -18.21 1.16
C ASN A 105 3.10 -17.77 0.37
N GLN A 106 1.92 -18.18 0.83
CA GLN A 106 0.64 -17.78 0.21
C GLN A 106 0.41 -16.28 0.36
N ALA A 107 0.62 -15.72 1.56
CA ALA A 107 0.49 -14.29 1.81
C ALA A 107 1.47 -13.48 0.95
N LEU A 108 2.74 -13.89 0.87
CA LEU A 108 3.75 -13.25 0.03
C LEU A 108 3.36 -13.27 -1.45
N TRP A 109 2.91 -14.42 -1.95
CA TRP A 109 2.48 -14.54 -3.34
C TRP A 109 1.28 -13.65 -3.66
N HIS A 110 0.26 -13.67 -2.79
CA HIS A 110 -0.91 -12.80 -2.93
C HIS A 110 -0.54 -11.31 -2.90
N LEU A 111 0.31 -10.90 -1.96
CA LEU A 111 0.81 -9.52 -1.85
C LEU A 111 1.61 -9.11 -3.07
N SER A 112 2.49 -9.98 -3.57
CA SER A 112 3.24 -9.74 -4.81
C SER A 112 2.30 -9.51 -5.99
N CYS A 113 1.25 -10.33 -6.13
CA CYS A 113 0.23 -10.12 -7.16
C CYS A 113 -0.48 -8.76 -7.01
N LEU A 114 -0.91 -8.41 -5.79
CA LEU A 114 -1.58 -7.14 -5.53
C LEU A 114 -0.67 -5.94 -5.80
N GLU A 115 0.62 -6.02 -5.47
CA GLU A 115 1.62 -4.96 -5.76
C GLU A 115 1.87 -4.84 -7.26
N LYS A 116 2.07 -5.97 -7.97
CA LYS A 116 2.37 -6.00 -9.41
C LYS A 116 1.27 -5.30 -10.25
N PHE A 117 0.01 -5.46 -9.82
CA PHE A 117 -1.17 -4.89 -10.46
C PHE A 117 -1.64 -3.57 -9.83
N GLN A 118 -0.84 -2.98 -8.93
CA GLN A 118 -1.09 -1.67 -8.32
C GLN A 118 -2.41 -1.58 -7.55
N PHE A 119 -2.82 -2.66 -6.87
CA PHE A 119 -3.89 -2.60 -5.86
C PHE A 119 -3.34 -2.13 -4.51
N VAL A 120 -2.12 -2.56 -4.18
CA VAL A 120 -1.40 -2.12 -2.99
C VAL A 120 -0.02 -1.61 -3.38
N ARG A 121 0.59 -0.86 -2.47
CA ARG A 121 2.00 -0.47 -2.52
C ARG A 121 2.63 -0.77 -1.16
N SER A 122 3.94 -0.89 -1.12
CA SER A 122 4.66 -1.02 0.15
C SER A 122 5.61 0.12 0.41
N LYS A 123 5.87 0.37 1.68
CA LYS A 123 6.91 1.27 2.17
C LYS A 123 7.67 0.58 3.30
N LYS A 124 9.00 0.74 3.30
CA LYS A 124 9.82 0.32 4.44
C LYS A 124 9.74 1.41 5.52
N ILE A 125 9.24 1.06 6.70
CA ILE A 125 9.17 1.95 7.87
C ILE A 125 9.92 1.26 9.02
N GLY A 126 11.07 1.81 9.39
CA GLY A 126 12.05 1.11 10.22
C GLY A 126 12.48 -0.22 9.57
N ASN A 127 12.33 -1.32 10.31
CA ASN A 127 12.71 -2.66 9.84
C ASN A 127 11.53 -3.46 9.26
N ARG A 128 10.39 -2.81 8.99
CA ARG A 128 9.17 -3.48 8.53
C ARG A 128 8.75 -2.97 7.16
N LYS A 129 8.35 -3.90 6.29
CA LYS A 129 7.63 -3.61 5.04
C LYS A 129 6.14 -3.50 5.39
N ILE A 130 5.58 -2.31 5.25
CA ILE A 130 4.16 -2.03 5.49
C ILE A 130 3.46 -1.88 4.15
N PHE A 131 2.30 -2.52 4.00
CA PHE A 131 1.48 -2.43 2.81
C PHE A 131 0.36 -1.43 3.02
N PHE A 132 0.12 -0.61 1.98
CA PHE A 132 -0.87 0.44 1.91
C PHE A 132 -1.70 0.27 0.64
N LYS A 133 -2.92 0.80 0.62
CA LYS A 133 -3.69 0.93 -0.61
C LYS A 133 -2.90 1.77 -1.63
N PHE A 134 -2.87 1.35 -2.89
CA PHE A 134 -1.99 1.96 -3.89
C PHE A 134 -2.20 3.48 -4.05
N ASP A 135 -3.45 3.93 -4.12
CA ASP A 135 -3.86 5.33 -4.30
C ASP A 135 -3.94 6.13 -2.98
N SER A 136 -3.56 5.55 -1.83
CA SER A 136 -3.50 6.28 -0.57
C SER A 136 -2.34 7.26 -0.55
N ASN A 137 -2.53 8.43 0.08
CA ASN A 137 -1.52 9.49 0.15
C ASN A 137 -0.25 9.03 0.88
N PRO A 138 0.91 8.90 0.19
CA PRO A 138 2.16 8.42 0.80
C PRO A 138 2.72 9.32 1.92
N LYS A 139 2.33 10.60 1.96
CA LYS A 139 2.71 11.52 3.04
C LYS A 139 2.13 11.11 4.39
N ASN A 140 1.06 10.32 4.39
CA ASN A 140 0.37 9.88 5.61
C ASN A 140 0.89 8.53 6.14
N ASP A 141 1.75 7.82 5.41
CA ASP A 141 2.15 6.44 5.72
C ASP A 141 2.77 6.28 7.11
N GLU A 142 3.69 7.18 7.46
CA GLU A 142 4.38 7.13 8.74
C GLU A 142 3.45 7.48 9.90
N PHE A 143 2.55 8.44 9.69
CA PHE A 143 1.50 8.75 10.65
C PHE A 143 0.58 7.53 10.87
N TYR A 144 0.09 6.89 9.80
CA TYR A 144 -0.71 5.65 9.90
C TYR A 144 0.02 4.58 10.71
N TYR A 145 1.31 4.36 10.44
CA TYR A 145 2.08 3.33 11.10
C TYR A 145 2.32 3.64 12.58
N TYR A 146 2.89 4.81 12.89
CA TYR A 146 3.34 5.13 14.24
C TYR A 146 2.18 5.42 15.20
N LEU A 147 1.12 6.11 14.74
CA LEU A 147 -0.03 6.45 15.59
C LEU A 147 -0.89 5.23 15.95
N LYS A 148 -0.76 4.11 15.22
CA LYS A 148 -1.38 2.82 15.56
C LYS A 148 -0.63 2.08 16.68
N LEU A 149 0.64 2.40 16.92
CA LEU A 149 1.44 1.69 17.92
C LEU A 149 0.95 2.00 19.34
N LYS A 150 0.63 0.95 20.10
CA LYS A 150 0.14 1.07 21.49
C LYS A 150 1.02 1.97 22.38
N ILE A 151 2.34 1.91 22.21
CA ILE A 151 3.27 2.74 22.98
C ILE A 151 3.18 4.22 22.61
N VAL A 152 3.05 4.53 21.32
CA VAL A 152 2.85 5.91 20.83
C VAL A 152 1.51 6.45 21.32
N GLN A 153 0.44 5.67 21.24
CA GLN A 153 -0.87 6.05 21.77
C GLN A 153 -0.82 6.37 23.28
N LYS A 154 -0.08 5.58 24.06
CA LYS A 154 0.14 5.83 25.48
C LYS A 154 0.92 7.13 25.73
N ILE A 155 1.99 7.38 24.97
CA ILE A 155 2.77 8.63 25.04
C ILE A 155 1.87 9.83 24.74
N ILE A 156 1.12 9.79 23.62
CA ILE A 156 0.22 10.87 23.20
C ILE A 156 -0.87 11.10 24.25
N THR A 157 -1.47 10.03 24.79
CA THR A 157 -2.51 10.14 25.84
C THR A 157 -1.97 10.81 27.09
N LEU A 158 -0.76 10.43 27.52
CA LEU A 158 -0.09 11.05 28.66
C LEU A 158 0.19 12.54 28.40
N MET A 159 0.70 12.89 27.22
CA MET A 159 0.97 14.28 26.82
C MET A 159 -0.30 15.13 26.67
N ARG A 160 -1.42 14.53 26.25
CA ARG A 160 -2.71 15.23 26.16
C ARG A 160 -3.25 15.63 27.53
N LYS A 161 -3.05 14.79 28.54
CA LYS A 161 -3.52 15.01 29.92
C LYS A 161 -2.61 15.96 30.70
N ALA A 162 -1.36 16.10 30.31
CA ALA A 162 -0.43 17.00 30.98
C ALA A 162 -0.77 18.48 30.73
N LYS A 163 -0.65 19.28 31.79
CA LYS A 163 -0.83 20.74 31.73
C LYS A 163 0.45 21.45 31.26
N SER A 164 1.61 20.84 31.45
CA SER A 164 2.93 21.39 31.12
C SER A 164 3.77 20.41 30.27
N PRO A 165 4.82 20.91 29.57
CA PRO A 165 5.81 20.08 28.89
C PRO A 165 6.42 19.03 29.82
N ILE A 166 6.64 17.81 29.30
CA ILE A 166 7.03 16.65 30.11
C ILE A 166 8.45 16.20 29.73
N ARG A 167 9.25 15.82 30.74
CA ARG A 167 10.56 15.22 30.51
C ARG A 167 10.46 13.76 30.09
N ILE A 168 11.45 13.29 29.33
CA ILE A 168 11.58 11.89 28.94
C ILE A 168 11.60 10.93 30.14
N THR A 169 12.26 11.30 31.24
CA THR A 169 12.34 10.49 32.45
C THR A 169 10.96 10.28 33.06
N THR A 170 10.15 11.34 33.16
CA THR A 170 8.76 11.25 33.63
C THR A 170 7.95 10.31 32.74
N ILE A 171 8.05 10.43 31.42
CA ILE A 171 7.33 9.56 30.47
C ILE A 171 7.75 8.10 30.66
N ALA A 172 9.06 7.83 30.75
CA ALA A 172 9.60 6.49 30.94
C ALA A 172 9.13 5.85 32.24
N THR A 173 9.18 6.58 33.35
CA THR A 173 8.74 6.11 34.67
C THR A 173 7.24 5.85 34.69
N THR A 174 6.41 6.78 34.21
CA THR A 174 4.95 6.61 34.20
C THR A 174 4.50 5.47 33.31
N LEU A 175 5.14 5.27 32.14
CA LEU A 175 4.79 4.19 31.22
C LEU A 175 5.44 2.85 31.58
N LYS A 176 6.33 2.82 32.59
CA LYS A 176 7.16 1.66 32.96
C LYS A 176 7.88 1.10 31.72
N LYS A 177 8.56 1.97 30.97
CA LYS A 177 9.30 1.62 29.76
C LYS A 177 10.75 2.10 29.81
N ASN A 178 11.62 1.37 29.14
CA ASN A 178 13.03 1.73 29.01
C ASN A 178 13.17 3.13 28.36
N HIS A 179 14.09 3.92 28.92
CA HIS A 179 14.40 5.28 28.47
C HIS A 179 14.73 5.35 26.97
N ASN A 180 15.54 4.44 26.44
CA ASN A 180 15.91 4.39 25.03
C ASN A 180 14.71 4.09 24.12
N THR A 181 13.79 3.24 24.58
CA THR A 181 12.55 2.97 23.85
C THR A 181 11.68 4.22 23.76
N ILE A 182 11.53 4.96 24.86
CA ILE A 182 10.78 6.22 24.86
C ILE A 182 11.48 7.26 23.98
N LYS A 183 12.80 7.43 24.14
CA LYS A 183 13.60 8.35 23.32
C LYS A 183 13.37 8.12 21.84
N LYS A 184 13.52 6.88 21.39
CA LYS A 184 13.26 6.48 19.99
C LYS A 184 11.90 6.97 19.48
N TYR A 185 10.83 6.79 20.25
CA TYR A 185 9.50 7.21 19.82
C TYR A 185 9.30 8.73 19.91
N LEU A 186 9.93 9.41 20.87
CA LEU A 186 9.90 10.87 20.93
C LEU A 186 10.61 11.48 19.72
N ASP A 187 11.80 10.98 19.38
CA ASP A 187 12.57 11.43 18.20
C ASP A 187 11.74 11.24 16.91
N ILE A 188 11.05 10.10 16.77
CA ILE A 188 10.14 9.85 15.64
C ILE A 188 8.99 10.86 15.61
N LEU A 189 8.32 11.10 16.74
CA LEU A 189 7.18 12.01 16.80
C LEU A 189 7.60 13.47 16.59
N GLU A 190 8.80 13.86 17.03
CA GLU A 190 9.41 15.16 16.75
C GLU A 190 9.72 15.32 15.26
N ASN A 191 10.34 14.31 14.63
CA ASN A 191 10.60 14.31 13.17
C ASN A 191 9.30 14.40 12.35
N LEU A 192 8.21 13.80 12.85
CA LEU A 192 6.87 13.92 12.28
C LEU A 192 6.18 15.25 12.62
N LYS A 193 6.85 16.16 13.33
CA LYS A 193 6.33 17.46 13.78
C LYS A 193 5.08 17.38 14.68
N LEU A 194 4.85 16.23 15.31
CA LEU A 194 3.78 16.04 16.28
C LEU A 194 4.16 16.56 17.66
N LEU A 195 5.45 16.69 17.95
CA LEU A 195 5.97 17.22 19.20
C LEU A 195 6.73 18.53 18.96
N LYS A 196 6.63 19.42 19.95
CA LYS A 196 7.51 20.57 20.14
C LYS A 196 8.44 20.28 21.30
N THR A 197 9.67 20.74 21.16
CA THR A 197 10.73 20.51 22.13
C THR A 197 11.17 21.84 22.71
N GLU A 198 11.17 21.94 24.03
CA GLU A 198 11.57 23.13 24.78
C GLU A 198 12.84 22.80 25.58
N LYS A 199 13.84 23.69 25.52
CA LYS A 199 15.10 23.55 26.25
C LYS A 199 15.16 24.59 27.36
N GLU A 200 15.31 24.12 28.59
CA GLU A 200 15.46 24.98 29.77
C GLU A 200 16.59 24.43 30.64
N ASN A 201 17.60 25.25 30.95
CA ASN A 201 18.73 24.88 31.81
C ASN A 201 19.37 23.53 31.44
N LYS A 202 19.68 23.32 30.14
CA LYS A 202 20.23 22.08 29.55
C LYS A 202 19.30 20.86 29.61
N ARG A 203 18.06 21.01 30.07
CA ARG A 203 17.05 19.94 30.11
C ARG A 203 16.08 20.07 28.95
N VAL A 204 15.63 18.93 28.44
CA VAL A 204 14.74 18.83 27.29
C VAL A 204 13.34 18.42 27.74
N PHE A 205 12.34 19.16 27.29
CA PHE A 205 10.94 18.91 27.57
C PHE A 205 10.15 18.78 26.27
N TYR A 206 9.14 17.91 26.28
CA TYR A 206 8.33 17.59 25.11
C TYR A 206 6.88 18.00 25.34
N LYS A 207 6.29 18.62 24.33
CA LYS A 207 4.88 19.02 24.31
C LYS A 207 4.23 18.56 23.01
N LEU A 208 3.03 17.99 23.09
CA LEU A 208 2.27 17.63 21.90
C LEU A 208 1.78 18.89 21.18
N ASP A 209 2.02 18.98 19.87
CA ASP A 209 1.33 19.95 19.02
C ASP A 209 -0.12 19.48 18.81
N LYS A 210 -1.02 19.98 19.68
CA LYS A 210 -2.43 19.56 19.70
C LYS A 210 -3.15 19.90 18.40
N ASP A 211 -2.83 21.04 17.79
CA ASP A 211 -3.49 21.51 16.58
C ASP A 211 -3.08 20.67 15.38
N PHE A 212 -1.77 20.44 15.21
CA PHE A 212 -1.27 19.60 14.14
C PHE A 212 -1.71 18.14 14.31
N TYR A 213 -1.65 17.60 15.53
CA TYR A 213 -2.17 16.26 15.82
C TYR A 213 -3.66 16.12 15.47
N SER A 214 -4.49 17.11 15.82
CA SER A 214 -5.93 17.11 15.48
C SER A 214 -6.16 17.13 13.97
N LYS A 215 -5.39 17.93 13.22
CA LYS A 215 -5.43 17.95 11.75
C LYS A 215 -5.07 16.59 11.15
N ILE A 216 -3.98 15.98 11.62
CA ILE A 216 -3.56 14.65 11.17
C ILE A 216 -4.63 13.60 11.50
N LYS A 217 -5.16 13.59 12.71
CA LYS A 217 -6.21 12.65 13.13
C LYS A 217 -7.47 12.73 12.26
N LYS A 218 -7.89 13.93 11.83
CA LYS A 218 -9.00 14.12 10.88
C LYS A 218 -8.68 13.60 9.48
N SER A 219 -7.42 13.71 9.04
CA SER A 219 -6.98 13.29 7.71
C SER A 219 -6.72 11.78 7.57
N ILE A 220 -6.69 11.05 8.68
CA ILE A 220 -6.32 9.64 8.74
C ILE A 220 -7.44 8.86 9.43
N PRO A 221 -8.41 8.31 8.67
CA PRO A 221 -9.48 7.50 9.23
C PRO A 221 -8.93 6.27 9.98
N GLY A 222 -9.48 6.00 11.16
CA GLY A 222 -9.14 4.82 11.96
C GLY A 222 -8.05 5.00 13.03
N ILE A 223 -7.55 6.22 13.26
CA ILE A 223 -6.74 6.54 14.45
C ILE A 223 -7.66 6.87 15.63
N LEU A 224 -7.72 5.98 16.63
CA LEU A 224 -8.39 6.21 17.92
C LEU A 224 -7.52 7.08 18.83
#